data_AF-A0A7X6R6M1-F1
#
_entry.id   AF-A0A7X6R6M1-F1
#
_cell.length_a   1.000
_cell.length_b   1.000
_cell.length_c   1.000
_cell.angle_alpha   90.00
_cell.angle_beta   90.00
_cell.angle_gamma   90.00
#
_symmetry.space_group_name_H-M   'P 1'
#
loop_
_entity.id
_entity.type
_entity.pdbx_description
1 polymer ?
#
loop_
_entity_poly.entity_id
_entity_poly.type
_entity_poly.pdbx_seq_one_letter_code
_entity_poly.pdbx_strand_id
1 'polypeptide(L)'
;MTENYARLLLLGREALSIQERWLLAWLLARPNRMSIAFEEVAGLGPLGSRAFREMCARWRECGLLTVAYNEEHDAHLSQATDFAELVLRLSPVEWVLATAPQAPVDLDNVIEFGAVA
;
A
#
# COMPACT_ATOMS: atom_id res chain seq x y z
N MET A 1 -3.29 13.91 -4.26
CA MET A 1 -2.69 12.99 -3.27
C MET A 1 -3.76 12.67 -2.24
N THR A 2 -4.08 11.40 -1.97
CA THR A 2 -5.12 11.03 -0.99
C THR A 2 -4.55 11.04 0.43
N GLU A 3 -5.41 11.22 1.45
CA GLU A 3 -5.00 11.19 2.86
C GLU A 3 -4.36 9.84 3.24
N ASN A 4 -4.93 8.74 2.76
CA ASN A 4 -4.40 7.39 2.98
C ASN A 4 -2.96 7.24 2.43
N TYR A 5 -2.71 7.77 1.24
CA TYR A 5 -1.38 7.70 0.61
C TYR A 5 -0.37 8.59 1.34
N ALA A 6 -0.76 9.81 1.74
CA ALA A 6 0.10 10.68 2.54
C ALA A 6 0.46 10.03 3.89
N ARG A 7 -0.51 9.41 4.57
CA ARG A 7 -0.29 8.66 5.81
C ARG A 7 0.69 7.51 5.61
N LEU A 8 0.57 6.76 4.50
CA LEU A 8 1.49 5.68 4.15
C LEU A 8 2.91 6.20 3.91
N LEU A 9 3.08 7.32 3.19
CA LEU A 9 4.39 7.91 2.96
C LEU A 9 5.06 8.40 4.25
N LEU A 10 4.29 8.94 5.19
CA LEU A 10 4.82 9.43 6.46
C LEU A 10 5.18 8.31 7.44
N LEU A 11 4.36 7.25 7.51
CA LEU A 11 4.48 6.21 8.55
C LEU A 11 5.01 4.86 8.03
N GLY A 12 5.14 4.69 6.72
CA GLY A 12 5.49 3.42 6.09
C GLY A 12 4.52 2.32 6.50
N ARG A 13 5.04 1.12 6.80
CA ARG A 13 4.23 -0.01 7.30
C ARG A 13 3.40 0.32 8.53
N GLU A 14 3.80 1.32 9.33
CA GLU A 14 3.06 1.69 10.54
C GLU A 14 1.71 2.36 10.25
N ALA A 15 1.48 2.79 9.00
CA ALA A 15 0.16 3.23 8.53
C ALA A 15 -0.87 2.09 8.41
N LEU A 16 -0.40 0.84 8.30
CA LEU A 16 -1.24 -0.35 8.10
C LEU A 16 -1.54 -1.03 9.45
N SER A 17 -2.74 -1.60 9.57
CA SER A 17 -3.07 -2.49 10.69
C SER A 17 -2.24 -3.77 10.67
N ILE A 18 -2.13 -4.47 11.80
CA ILE A 18 -1.39 -5.75 11.88
C ILE A 18 -1.95 -6.77 10.88
N GLN A 19 -3.27 -6.85 10.74
CA GLN A 19 -3.93 -7.74 9.78
C GLN A 19 -3.55 -7.37 8.34
N GLU A 20 -3.56 -6.08 8.00
CA GLU A 20 -3.16 -5.63 6.66
C GLU A 20 -1.70 -5.94 6.35
N ARG A 21 -0.79 -5.74 7.32
CA ARG A 21 0.63 -6.09 7.17
C ARG A 21 0.79 -7.58 6.88
N TRP A 22 0.08 -8.42 7.63
CA TRP A 22 0.11 -9.87 7.44
C TRP A 22 -0.43 -10.27 6.07
N LEU A 23 -1.57 -9.69 5.65
CA LEU A 23 -2.18 -9.98 4.34
C LEU A 23 -1.28 -9.57 3.18
N LEU A 24 -0.64 -8.41 3.30
CA LEU A 24 0.25 -7.92 2.26
C LEU A 24 1.52 -8.77 2.19
N ALA A 25 2.07 -9.19 3.33
CA ALA A 25 3.19 -10.13 3.39
C ALA A 25 2.82 -11.51 2.82
N TRP A 26 1.62 -12.01 3.12
CA TRP A 26 1.10 -13.26 2.58
C TRP A 26 0.99 -13.21 1.05
N LEU A 27 0.54 -12.08 0.50
CA LEU A 27 0.45 -11.90 -0.95
C LEU A 27 1.84 -11.85 -1.60
N LEU A 28 2.80 -11.14 -0.99
CA LEU A 28 4.18 -11.05 -1.47
C LEU A 28 4.94 -12.38 -1.42
N ALA A 29 4.57 -13.31 -0.53
CA ALA A 29 5.20 -14.62 -0.41
C ALA A 29 4.83 -15.60 -1.54
N ARG A 30 3.94 -15.22 -2.46
CA ARG A 30 3.53 -16.05 -3.60
C ARG A 30 4.55 -15.94 -4.76
N PRO A 31 4.76 -17.02 -5.54
CA PRO A 31 5.73 -17.03 -6.65
C PRO A 31 5.58 -15.88 -7.66
N ASN A 32 4.35 -15.41 -7.88
CA ASN A 32 4.00 -14.33 -8.81
C ASN A 32 3.37 -13.11 -8.11
N ARG A 33 3.40 -13.08 -6.77
CA ARG A 33 2.73 -12.08 -5.92
C ARG A 33 1.23 -11.91 -6.18
N MET A 34 0.60 -12.89 -6.85
CA MET A 34 -0.82 -12.90 -7.21
C MET A 34 -1.58 -13.94 -6.39
N SER A 35 -2.89 -13.74 -6.22
CA SER A 35 -3.73 -14.75 -5.56
C SER A 35 -5.20 -14.69 -5.97
N ILE A 36 -5.77 -15.86 -6.26
CA ILE A 36 -7.20 -16.09 -6.44
C ILE A 36 -7.94 -16.26 -5.10
N ALA A 37 -7.24 -16.78 -4.09
CA ALA A 37 -7.79 -17.02 -2.75
C ALA A 37 -7.65 -15.81 -1.81
N PHE A 38 -7.30 -14.63 -2.35
CA PHE A 38 -6.94 -13.48 -1.51
C PHE A 38 -8.10 -13.02 -0.61
N GLU A 39 -9.31 -12.98 -1.14
CA GLU A 39 -10.49 -12.59 -0.36
C GLU A 39 -10.81 -13.60 0.75
N GLU A 40 -10.70 -14.90 0.44
CA GLU A 40 -10.92 -15.97 1.41
C GLU A 40 -9.92 -15.88 2.57
N VAL A 41 -8.64 -15.66 2.25
CA VAL A 41 -7.57 -15.53 3.26
C VAL A 41 -7.65 -14.22 4.03
N ALA A 42 -8.24 -13.17 3.46
CA ALA A 42 -8.43 -11.89 4.15
C ALA A 42 -9.24 -12.05 5.44
N GLY A 43 -10.23 -12.96 5.45
CA GLY A 43 -11.07 -13.19 6.63
C GLY A 43 -11.86 -11.95 7.08
N LEU A 44 -12.06 -10.98 6.17
CA LEU A 44 -12.73 -9.69 6.44
C LEU A 44 -14.26 -9.77 6.36
N GLY A 45 -14.80 -10.97 6.26
CA GLY A 45 -16.23 -11.24 6.13
C GLY A 45 -16.53 -12.34 5.11
N PRO A 46 -17.79 -12.49 4.68
CA PRO A 46 -18.14 -13.39 3.58
C PRO A 46 -17.51 -12.92 2.26
N LEU A 47 -17.42 -13.81 1.28
CA LEU A 47 -17.03 -13.45 -0.09
C LEU A 47 -17.92 -12.32 -0.62
N GLY A 48 -17.31 -11.32 -1.24
CA GLY A 48 -17.94 -10.06 -1.64
C GLY A 48 -18.10 -9.04 -0.52
N SER A 49 -17.46 -9.22 0.65
CA SER A 49 -17.65 -8.33 1.79
C SER A 49 -17.28 -6.88 1.46
N ARG A 50 -18.04 -5.94 2.05
CA ARG A 50 -17.75 -4.51 1.93
C ARG A 50 -16.37 -4.16 2.49
N ALA A 51 -16.00 -4.75 3.62
CA ALA A 51 -14.71 -4.51 4.27
C ALA A 51 -13.52 -4.91 3.37
N PHE A 52 -13.59 -6.07 2.72
CA PHE A 52 -12.55 -6.48 1.77
C PHE A 52 -12.44 -5.52 0.59
N ARG A 53 -13.57 -5.13 -0.01
CA ARG A 53 -13.58 -4.18 -1.14
C ARG A 53 -13.02 -2.81 -0.75
N GLU A 54 -13.34 -2.31 0.44
CA GLU A 54 -12.82 -1.04 0.97
C GLU A 54 -11.30 -1.11 1.23
N MET A 55 -10.81 -2.22 1.81
CA MET A 55 -9.37 -2.44 1.98
C MET A 55 -8.65 -2.46 0.62
N CYS A 56 -9.15 -3.25 -0.35
CA CYS A 56 -8.56 -3.35 -1.67
C CYS A 56 -8.61 -2.01 -2.44
N ALA A 57 -9.65 -1.20 -2.25
CA ALA A 57 -9.73 0.15 -2.82
C ALA A 57 -8.66 1.06 -2.21
N ARG A 58 -8.54 1.09 -0.88
CA ARG A 58 -7.51 1.85 -0.17
C ARG A 58 -6.10 1.43 -0.58
N TRP A 59 -5.84 0.13 -0.70
CA TRP A 59 -4.53 -0.36 -1.14
C TRP A 59 -4.20 0.02 -2.58
N ARG A 60 -5.18 0.02 -3.47
CA ARG A 60 -5.01 0.52 -4.85
C ARG A 60 -4.73 2.02 -4.88
N GLU A 61 -5.45 2.82 -4.09
CA GLU A 61 -5.16 4.26 -3.93
C GLU A 61 -3.75 4.51 -3.41
N CYS A 62 -3.27 3.63 -2.53
CA CYS A 62 -1.93 3.70 -1.97
C CYS A 62 -0.83 3.09 -2.86
N GLY A 63 -1.18 2.54 -4.04
CA GLY A 63 -0.22 1.87 -4.92
C GLY A 63 0.34 0.56 -4.39
N LEU A 64 -0.27 -0.03 -3.35
CA LEU A 64 0.16 -1.30 -2.75
C LEU A 64 -0.37 -2.53 -3.51
N LEU A 65 -1.47 -2.35 -4.25
CA LEU A 65 -2.18 -3.41 -4.95
C LEU A 65 -2.44 -2.99 -6.39
N THR A 66 -2.22 -3.92 -7.31
CA THR A 66 -2.62 -3.81 -8.72
C THR A 66 -3.37 -5.08 -9.14
N VAL A 67 -3.78 -5.15 -10.41
CA VAL A 67 -4.37 -6.34 -11.01
C VAL A 67 -3.52 -6.73 -12.20
N ALA A 68 -3.11 -8.01 -12.25
CA ALA A 68 -2.32 -8.56 -13.35
C ALA A 68 -2.99 -9.83 -13.89
N TYR A 69 -2.79 -10.10 -15.17
CA TYR A 69 -3.26 -11.34 -15.78
C TYR A 69 -2.35 -12.50 -15.35
N ASN A 70 -2.97 -13.60 -14.92
CA ASN A 70 -2.32 -14.83 -14.55
C ASN A 70 -2.69 -15.91 -15.58
N GLU A 71 -1.68 -16.38 -16.32
CA GLU A 71 -1.86 -17.39 -17.38
C GLU A 71 -2.28 -18.77 -16.84
N GLU A 72 -1.78 -19.17 -15.67
CA GLU A 72 -2.08 -20.47 -15.05
C GLU A 72 -3.58 -20.62 -14.71
N HIS A 73 -4.21 -19.51 -14.32
CA HIS A 73 -5.61 -19.47 -13.93
C HIS A 73 -6.53 -18.81 -14.97
N ASP A 74 -5.97 -18.33 -16.09
CA ASP A 74 -6.68 -17.57 -17.12
C ASP A 74 -7.56 -16.45 -16.53
N ALA A 75 -6.99 -15.67 -15.60
CA ALA A 75 -7.74 -14.70 -14.82
C ALA A 75 -6.92 -13.48 -14.43
N HIS A 76 -7.62 -12.35 -14.24
CA HIS A 76 -7.04 -11.14 -13.66
C HIS A 76 -7.07 -11.22 -12.13
N LEU A 77 -5.90 -11.32 -11.51
CA LEU A 77 -5.75 -11.54 -10.08
C LEU A 77 -5.16 -10.31 -9.39
N SER A 78 -5.49 -10.14 -8.11
CA SER A 78 -4.87 -9.12 -7.27
C SER A 78 -3.39 -9.41 -7.09
N GLN A 79 -2.54 -8.42 -7.32
CA GLN A 79 -1.09 -8.52 -7.25
C GLN A 79 -0.50 -7.45 -6.31
N ALA A 80 0.38 -7.85 -5.39
CA ALA A 80 1.15 -6.90 -4.61
C ALA A 80 2.22 -6.23 -5.48
N THR A 81 2.40 -4.91 -5.33
CA THR A 81 3.39 -4.13 -6.09
C THR A 81 4.78 -4.19 -5.46
N ASP A 82 5.80 -3.76 -6.20
CA ASP A 82 7.15 -3.60 -5.63
C ASP A 82 7.19 -2.51 -4.56
N PHE A 83 6.32 -1.50 -4.65
CA PHE A 83 6.14 -0.51 -3.60
C PHE A 83 5.61 -1.12 -2.31
N ALA A 84 4.68 -2.08 -2.39
CA ALA A 84 4.25 -2.84 -1.22
C ALA A 84 5.38 -3.65 -0.57
N GLU A 85 6.27 -4.22 -1.38
CA GLU A 85 7.46 -4.91 -0.87
C GLU A 85 8.38 -3.94 -0.12
N LEU A 86 8.65 -2.77 -0.69
CA LEU A 86 9.47 -1.74 -0.07
C LEU A 86 8.88 -1.30 1.29
N VAL A 87 7.58 -1.01 1.33
CA VAL A 87 6.85 -0.62 2.55
C VAL A 87 7.03 -1.63 3.66
N LEU A 88 6.94 -2.94 3.35
CA LEU A 88 7.04 -3.99 4.37
C LEU A 88 8.46 -4.34 4.78
N ARG A 89 9.44 -4.22 3.88
CA ARG A 89 10.85 -4.60 4.14
C ARG A 89 11.59 -3.56 4.96
N LEU A 90 11.32 -2.27 4.75
CA LEU A 90 12.02 -1.21 5.46
C LEU A 90 11.51 -1.11 6.91
N SER A 91 12.46 -1.02 7.84
CA SER A 91 12.18 -0.55 9.20
C SER A 91 11.69 0.91 9.17
N PRO A 92 11.03 1.41 10.22
CA PRO A 92 10.60 2.81 10.27
C PRO A 92 11.74 3.81 10.04
N VAL A 93 12.95 3.51 10.52
CA VAL A 93 14.13 4.36 10.32
C VAL A 93 14.56 4.36 8.85
N GLU A 94 14.69 3.17 8.25
CA GLU A 94 15.06 3.05 6.84
C GLU A 94 14.00 3.67 5.92
N TRP A 95 12.73 3.57 6.29
CA TRP A 95 11.62 4.20 5.57
C TRP A 95 11.77 5.72 5.56
N VAL A 96 11.95 6.34 6.74
CA VAL A 96 12.16 7.79 6.84
C VAL A 96 13.39 8.22 6.06
N LEU A 97 14.49 7.47 6.11
CA LEU A 97 15.68 7.79 5.31
C LEU A 97 15.45 7.68 3.80
N ALA A 98 14.59 6.73 3.37
CA ALA A 98 14.27 6.52 1.96
C ALA A 98 13.25 7.53 1.41
N THR A 99 12.39 8.11 2.28
CA THR A 99 11.32 9.02 1.87
C THR A 99 11.54 10.47 2.27
N ALA A 100 12.48 10.76 3.18
CA ALA A 100 12.85 12.12 3.53
C ALA A 100 13.63 12.78 2.38
N PRO A 101 13.32 14.04 2.03
CA PRO A 101 14.13 14.78 1.09
C PRO A 101 15.56 14.93 1.64
N GLN A 102 16.57 14.82 0.77
CA GLN A 102 17.98 14.91 1.15
C GLN A 102 18.41 16.30 1.65
N ALA A 103 17.50 17.28 1.61
CA ALA A 103 17.64 18.58 2.22
C ALA A 103 16.42 18.85 3.13
N PRO A 104 16.58 19.58 4.24
CA PRO A 104 15.45 20.02 5.04
C PRO A 104 14.42 20.72 4.14
N VAL A 105 13.14 20.41 4.30
CA VAL A 105 12.08 21.20 3.66
C VAL A 105 12.13 22.58 4.29
N ASP A 106 12.56 23.57 3.52
CA ASP A 106 12.48 24.97 3.91
C ASP A 106 11.00 25.38 3.93
N LEU A 107 10.44 25.47 5.13
CA LEU A 107 9.04 25.83 5.34
C LEU A 107 8.76 27.28 4.92
N ASP A 108 9.78 28.14 4.84
CA ASP A 108 9.62 29.53 4.42
C ASP A 108 9.24 29.62 2.92
N ASN A 109 9.71 28.68 2.10
CA ASN A 109 9.32 28.59 0.67
C ASN A 109 7.91 27.98 0.45
N VAL A 110 7.35 27.30 1.45
CA VAL A 110 6.01 26.68 1.34
C VAL A 110 4.90 27.69 1.67
N ILE A 111 5.19 28.68 2.53
CA ILE A 111 4.23 29.73 2.92
C ILE A 111 3.96 30.71 1.76
N GLU A 112 4.94 30.94 0.87
CA GLU A 112 4.76 31.88 -0.26
C GLU A 112 3.74 31.41 -1.31
N PHE A 113 3.45 30.11 -1.42
CA PHE A 113 2.41 29.59 -2.33
C PHE A 113 0.98 29.67 -1.76
N GLY A 114 0.82 30.04 -0.49
CA GLY A 114 -0.48 30.19 0.18
C GLY A 114 -0.92 31.64 0.42
N ALA A 115 -0.09 32.63 0.07
CA ALA A 115 -0.32 34.05 0.34
C ALA A 115 -0.73 34.87 -0.91
N VAL A 116 -1.33 34.23 -1.92
CA VAL A 116 -1.97 34.92 -3.05
C VAL A 116 -3.36 34.34 -3.32
N ALA A 117 -4.34 34.78 -2.52
CA ALA A 117 -5.72 35.07 -2.91
C ALA A 117 -6.43 35.82 -1.77
#